data_AF-A0A5T0L0C1-F1
#
_entry.id   AF-A0A5T0L0C1-F1
#
_cell.length_a   1.000
_cell.length_b   1.000
_cell.length_c   1.000
_cell.angle_alpha   90.00
_cell.angle_beta   90.00
_cell.angle_gamma   90.00
#
_symmetry.space_group_name_H-M   'P 1'
#
loop_
_entity.id
_entity.type
_entity.pdbx_description
1 polymer ?
#
loop_
_entity_poly.entity_id
_entity_poly.type
_entity_poly.pdbx_seq_one_letter_code
_entity_poly.pdbx_strand_id
1 'polypeptide(L)'
;MALFKKLYKIKQQHKQGQKIYQQTIQVFPQLKYPNLETCPDYNEALRCKFHLSYMIGEVLIKADKTWHKGSGFKLKNDIKKANKEFQIFREIFKEFDQINSSILEGLINNKQLFLKEFPRIKNILKTHQDYQPILDNIFHNFNYFIKNFDLIEKWLLSDEFKEKYKKEKHPYPSLLDPKKLNDENEEINYHNIPAELAWEMNLPLP
;
A
#
# COMPACT_ATOMS: atom_id res chain seq x y z
N MET A 1 15.24 34.09 15.15
CA MET A 1 16.65 33.67 14.98
C MET A 1 17.07 32.46 15.83
N ALA A 2 16.54 32.26 17.05
CA ALA A 2 16.98 31.18 17.97
C ALA A 2 16.59 29.75 17.55
N LEU A 3 15.44 29.56 16.90
CA LEU A 3 14.92 28.24 16.52
C LEU A 3 15.79 27.55 15.46
N PHE A 4 16.13 28.24 14.37
CA PHE A 4 16.94 27.69 13.29
C PHE A 4 18.33 27.24 13.76
N LYS A 5 18.96 28.02 14.65
CA LYS A 5 20.24 27.64 15.28
C LYS A 5 20.10 26.37 16.12
N LYS A 6 19.04 26.24 16.92
CA LYS A 6 18.76 25.01 17.69
C LYS A 6 18.53 23.80 16.80
N LEU A 7 17.70 23.94 15.76
CA LEU A 7 17.43 22.86 14.80
C LEU A 7 18.69 22.42 14.06
N TYR A 8 19.54 23.37 13.66
CA TYR A 8 20.84 23.06 13.06
C TYR A 8 21.73 22.29 14.03
N LYS A 9 21.81 22.70 15.30
CA LYS A 9 22.58 22.00 16.33
C LYS A 9 22.08 20.57 16.55
N ILE A 10 20.75 20.37 16.65
CA ILE A 10 20.13 19.04 16.76
C ILE A 10 20.52 18.17 15.56
N LYS A 11 20.43 18.70 14.33
CA LYS A 11 20.82 17.99 13.10
C LYS A 11 22.27 17.55 13.12
N GLN A 12 23.18 18.40 13.60
CA GLN A 12 24.61 18.06 13.74
C GLN A 12 24.85 16.98 14.80
N GLN A 13 24.26 17.13 15.98
CA GLN A 13 24.37 16.15 17.07
C GLN A 13 23.85 14.78 16.65
N HIS A 14 22.69 14.74 16.00
CA HIS A 14 22.12 13.49 15.47
C HIS A 14 23.06 12.84 14.44
N LYS A 15 23.64 13.61 13.52
CA LYS A 15 24.61 13.09 12.54
C LYS A 15 25.87 12.52 13.20
N GLN A 16 26.36 13.15 14.27
CA GLN A 16 27.48 12.63 15.04
C GLN A 16 27.11 11.34 15.78
N GLY A 17 25.96 11.32 16.47
CA GLY A 17 25.44 10.14 17.15
C GLY A 17 25.26 8.94 16.23
N GLN A 18 24.76 9.15 15.00
CA GLN A 18 24.65 8.09 14.01
C GLN A 18 25.99 7.47 13.61
N LYS A 19 27.03 8.28 13.42
CA LYS A 19 28.39 7.79 13.11
C LYS A 19 28.95 6.97 14.26
N ILE A 20 28.82 7.48 15.49
CA ILE A 20 29.27 6.78 16.70
C ILE A 20 28.53 5.45 16.83
N TYR A 21 27.21 5.44 16.64
CA TYR A 21 26.42 4.21 16.66
C TYR A 21 26.91 3.19 15.62
N GLN A 22 27.14 3.61 14.38
CA GLN A 22 27.66 2.73 13.31
C GLN A 22 29.02 2.11 13.66
N GLN A 23 29.93 2.87 14.27
CA GLN A 23 31.20 2.34 14.76
C GLN A 23 31.01 1.40 15.96
N THR A 24 30.10 1.76 16.86
CA THR A 24 29.81 0.99 18.08
C THR A 24 29.25 -0.40 17.73
N ILE A 25 28.31 -0.50 16.78
CA ILE A 25 27.75 -1.80 16.37
C ILE A 25 28.73 -2.69 15.59
N GLN A 26 29.80 -2.13 15.01
CA GLN A 26 30.86 -2.92 14.39
C GLN A 26 31.71 -3.63 15.45
N VAL A 27 31.95 -2.97 16.59
CA VAL A 27 32.71 -3.54 17.72
C VAL A 27 31.80 -4.39 18.61
N PHE A 28 30.54 -4.00 18.78
CA PHE A 28 29.55 -4.64 19.63
C PHE A 28 28.26 -4.94 18.85
N PRO A 29 28.23 -6.01 18.02
CA PRO A 29 27.07 -6.36 17.22
C PRO A 29 25.78 -6.56 18.03
N GLN A 30 25.88 -6.94 19.30
CA GLN A 30 24.75 -7.11 20.22
C GLN A 30 24.00 -5.80 20.55
N LEU A 31 24.61 -4.63 20.31
CA LEU A 31 23.98 -3.32 20.50
C LEU A 31 23.16 -2.88 19.27
N LYS A 32 23.15 -3.67 18.19
CA LYS A 32 22.36 -3.37 17.00
C LYS A 32 20.88 -3.44 17.35
N TYR A 33 20.15 -2.35 17.08
CA TYR A 33 18.69 -2.35 17.20
C TYR A 33 18.08 -3.45 16.33
N PRO A 34 17.00 -4.11 16.81
CA PRO A 34 16.29 -5.08 16.01
C PRO A 34 15.61 -4.38 14.83
N ASN A 35 15.18 -5.17 13.83
CA ASN A 35 14.47 -4.61 12.68
C ASN A 35 13.18 -3.93 13.15
N LEU A 36 12.81 -2.82 12.51
CA LEU A 36 11.62 -2.04 12.90
C LEU A 36 10.34 -2.88 12.88
N GLU A 37 10.25 -3.86 11.98
CA GLU A 37 9.12 -4.81 11.87
C GLU A 37 8.91 -5.67 13.13
N THR A 38 9.95 -5.84 13.94
CA THR A 38 9.87 -6.62 15.20
C THR A 38 9.40 -5.77 16.38
N CYS A 39 9.29 -4.45 16.21
CA CYS A 39 8.81 -3.56 17.26
C CYS A 39 7.30 -3.82 17.50
N PRO A 40 6.85 -3.90 18.77
CA PRO A 40 5.44 -4.15 19.08
C PRO A 40 4.47 -3.12 18.49
N ASP A 41 4.93 -1.89 18.28
CA ASP A 41 4.16 -0.75 17.75
C ASP A 41 4.37 -0.53 16.24
N TYR A 42 4.98 -1.47 15.53
CA TYR A 42 5.26 -1.35 14.10
C TYR A 42 3.99 -1.15 13.27
N ASN A 43 2.91 -1.86 13.60
CA ASN A 43 1.64 -1.77 12.88
C ASN A 43 1.00 -0.38 13.03
N GLU A 44 1.07 0.20 14.23
CA GLU A 44 0.66 1.56 14.53
C GLU A 44 1.54 2.58 13.80
N ALA A 45 2.85 2.33 13.72
CA ALA A 45 3.79 3.16 12.98
C ALA A 45 3.50 3.14 11.46
N LEU A 46 3.07 2.00 10.90
CA LEU A 46 2.62 1.92 9.50
C LEU A 46 1.39 2.80 9.26
N ARG A 47 0.40 2.75 10.16
CA ARG A 47 -0.80 3.62 10.08
C ARG A 47 -0.43 5.10 10.10
N CYS A 48 0.56 5.49 10.91
CA CYS A 48 1.03 6.88 10.97
C CYS A 48 1.49 7.43 9.61
N LYS A 49 1.97 6.59 8.67
CA LYS A 49 2.38 7.04 7.33
C LYS A 49 1.25 7.65 6.52
N PHE A 50 0.00 7.33 6.87
CA PHE A 50 -1.20 7.84 6.23
C PHE A 50 -1.79 9.06 6.93
N HIS A 51 -1.22 9.49 8.07
CA HIS A 51 -1.63 10.73 8.73
C HIS A 51 -1.21 11.95 7.91
N LEU A 52 -2.05 12.99 7.94
CA LEU A 52 -1.78 14.22 7.21
C LEU A 52 -0.46 14.87 7.65
N SER A 53 -0.17 14.87 8.94
CA SER A 53 1.07 15.42 9.50
C SER A 53 2.31 14.69 8.96
N TYR A 54 2.26 13.37 8.83
CA TYR A 54 3.34 12.57 8.26
C TYR A 54 3.56 12.92 6.78
N MET A 55 2.50 12.93 5.97
CA MET A 55 2.59 13.26 4.54
C MET A 55 3.11 14.67 4.29
N ILE A 56 2.66 15.66 5.07
CA ILE A 56 3.20 17.03 5.02
C ILE A 56 4.68 17.03 5.44
N GLY A 57 5.03 16.29 6.49
CA GLY A 57 6.42 16.11 6.92
C GLY A 57 7.32 15.58 5.80
N GLU A 58 6.87 14.57 5.05
CA GLU A 58 7.60 14.06 3.89
C GLU A 58 7.80 15.12 2.80
N VAL A 59 6.76 15.91 2.51
CA VAL A 59 6.84 17.02 1.55
C VAL A 59 7.85 18.06 2.01
N LEU A 60 7.82 18.46 3.29
CA LEU A 60 8.76 19.42 3.87
C LEU A 60 10.20 18.92 3.83
N ILE A 61 10.43 17.65 4.19
CA ILE A 61 11.76 17.02 4.14
C ILE A 61 12.29 16.97 2.70
N LYS A 62 11.44 16.61 1.73
CA LYS A 62 11.81 16.61 0.31
C LYS A 62 12.15 18.03 -0.16
N ALA A 63 11.33 19.01 0.19
CA ALA A 63 11.54 20.41 -0.18
C ALA A 63 12.81 21.01 0.43
N ASP A 64 13.17 20.66 1.67
CA ASP A 64 14.43 21.06 2.31
C ASP A 64 15.64 20.47 1.56
N LYS A 65 15.60 19.16 1.26
CA LYS A 65 16.69 18.47 0.54
C LYS A 65 16.96 19.06 -0.84
N THR A 66 15.91 19.48 -1.54
CA THR A 66 16.02 20.04 -2.90
C THR A 66 15.88 21.55 -2.94
N TRP A 67 16.00 22.25 -1.80
CA TRP A 67 15.79 23.70 -1.72
C TRP A 67 16.65 24.47 -2.73
N HIS A 68 17.91 24.07 -2.88
CA HIS A 68 18.87 24.60 -3.85
C HIS A 68 18.46 24.40 -5.32
N LYS A 69 17.52 23.49 -5.61
CA LYS A 69 16.94 23.24 -6.93
C LYS A 69 15.61 23.98 -7.15
N GLY A 70 15.25 24.90 -6.26
CA GLY A 70 14.03 25.71 -6.37
C GLY A 70 12.75 24.99 -5.94
N SER A 71 12.81 23.91 -5.17
CA SER A 71 11.60 23.21 -4.68
C SER A 71 10.71 24.06 -3.78
N GLY A 72 11.26 25.12 -3.15
CA GLY A 72 10.47 26.08 -2.38
C GLY A 72 9.30 26.70 -3.18
N PHE A 73 9.47 26.88 -4.50
CA PHE A 73 8.41 27.39 -5.38
C PHE A 73 7.25 26.40 -5.59
N LYS A 74 7.50 25.09 -5.49
CA LYS A 74 6.50 24.03 -5.67
C LYS A 74 5.83 23.59 -4.36
N LEU A 75 6.38 24.00 -3.21
CA LEU A 75 5.94 23.55 -1.89
C LEU A 75 4.43 23.69 -1.66
N LYS A 76 3.83 24.81 -2.04
CA LYS A 76 2.38 25.02 -1.92
C LYS A 76 1.57 23.99 -2.71
N ASN A 77 2.01 23.67 -3.93
CA ASN A 77 1.36 22.68 -4.79
C ASN A 77 1.57 21.26 -4.26
N ASP A 78 2.76 20.95 -3.74
CA ASP A 78 3.06 19.64 -3.16
C ASP A 78 2.26 19.41 -1.86
N ILE A 79 2.10 20.43 -1.02
CA ILE A 79 1.21 20.37 0.15
C ILE A 79 -0.24 20.17 -0.30
N LYS A 80 -0.70 20.89 -1.33
CA LYS A 80 -2.05 20.70 -1.89
C LYS A 80 -2.24 19.28 -2.43
N LYS A 81 -1.21 18.70 -3.05
CA LYS A 81 -1.22 17.30 -3.51
C LYS A 81 -1.31 16.33 -2.33
N ALA A 82 -0.46 16.48 -1.31
CA ALA A 82 -0.50 15.65 -0.10
C ALA A 82 -1.87 15.71 0.60
N ASN A 83 -2.49 16.89 0.67
CA ASN A 83 -3.85 17.05 1.19
C ASN A 83 -4.88 16.23 0.39
N LYS A 84 -4.78 16.21 -0.95
CA LYS A 84 -5.67 15.39 -1.80
C LYS A 84 -5.44 13.90 -1.57
N GLU A 85 -4.18 13.46 -1.54
CA GLU A 85 -3.81 12.06 -1.24
C GLU A 85 -4.36 11.64 0.13
N PHE A 86 -4.22 12.49 1.14
CA PHE A 86 -4.77 12.25 2.47
C PHE A 86 -6.30 12.06 2.45
N GLN A 87 -7.05 12.86 1.68
CA GLN A 87 -8.51 12.66 1.60
C GLN A 87 -8.87 11.31 1.00
N ILE A 88 -8.13 10.83 -0.02
CA ILE A 88 -8.34 9.51 -0.63
C ILE A 88 -8.11 8.40 0.41
N PHE A 89 -6.98 8.44 1.14
CA PHE A 89 -6.70 7.44 2.17
C PHE A 89 -7.70 7.52 3.34
N ARG A 90 -8.09 8.73 3.74
CA ARG A 90 -9.11 8.92 4.77
C ARG A 90 -10.47 8.35 4.34
N GLU A 91 -10.81 8.46 3.07
CA GLU A 91 -12.04 7.93 2.52
C GLU A 91 -12.02 6.39 2.53
N ILE A 92 -10.97 5.76 2.01
CA ILE A 92 -10.91 4.29 2.00
C ILE A 92 -10.84 3.71 3.42
N PHE A 93 -10.14 4.37 4.35
CA PHE A 93 -10.06 3.93 5.75
C PHE A 93 -11.36 4.10 6.53
N LYS A 94 -12.30 4.92 6.04
CA LYS A 94 -13.65 5.03 6.60
C LYS A 94 -14.62 4.03 6.00
N GLU A 95 -14.42 3.67 4.73
CA GLU A 95 -15.29 2.72 4.03
C GLU A 95 -14.96 1.26 4.43
N PHE A 96 -13.73 0.97 4.85
CA PHE A 96 -13.29 -0.38 5.22
C PHE A 96 -12.66 -0.38 6.62
N ASP A 97 -13.40 -0.90 7.60
CA ASP A 97 -12.96 -0.96 9.00
C ASP A 97 -11.84 -1.99 9.25
N GLN A 98 -11.70 -2.98 8.36
CA GLN A 98 -10.75 -4.09 8.51
C GLN A 98 -9.41 -3.83 7.81
N ILE A 99 -8.69 -2.80 8.25
CA ILE A 99 -7.35 -2.50 7.70
C ILE A 99 -6.27 -3.04 8.64
N ASN A 100 -5.72 -4.17 8.25
CA ASN A 100 -4.58 -4.83 8.89
C ASN A 100 -3.24 -4.34 8.31
N SER A 101 -2.13 -4.88 8.81
CA SER A 101 -0.77 -4.50 8.40
C SER A 101 -0.46 -4.82 6.94
N SER A 102 -0.89 -5.98 6.41
CA SER A 102 -0.60 -6.38 5.03
C SER A 102 -1.27 -5.45 4.01
N ILE A 103 -2.49 -4.99 4.29
CA ILE A 103 -3.19 -3.98 3.45
C ILE A 103 -2.44 -2.65 3.50
N LEU A 104 -2.00 -2.21 4.68
CA LEU A 104 -1.22 -0.97 4.83
C LEU A 104 0.09 -1.05 4.03
N GLU A 105 0.79 -2.17 4.09
CA GLU A 105 2.01 -2.41 3.30
C GLU A 105 1.71 -2.43 1.80
N GLY A 106 0.63 -3.10 1.38
CA GLY A 106 0.16 -3.08 0.00
C GLY A 106 -0.12 -1.66 -0.50
N LEU A 107 -0.78 -0.82 0.30
CA LEU A 107 -1.02 0.59 -0.01
C LEU A 107 0.26 1.42 -0.06
N ILE A 108 1.21 1.19 0.86
CA ILE A 108 2.50 1.89 0.88
C ILE A 108 3.30 1.54 -0.39
N ASN A 109 3.43 0.25 -0.68
CA ASN A 109 4.24 -0.27 -1.78
C ASN A 109 3.66 0.13 -3.15
N ASN A 110 2.33 0.20 -3.25
CA ASN A 110 1.64 0.53 -4.49
C ASN A 110 0.99 1.92 -4.48
N LYS A 111 1.47 2.83 -3.63
CA LYS A 111 0.84 4.16 -3.39
C LYS A 111 0.47 4.90 -4.68
N GLN A 112 1.37 4.97 -5.64
CA GLN A 112 1.14 5.72 -6.88
C GLN A 112 0.06 5.08 -7.76
N LEU A 113 0.11 3.75 -7.93
CA LEU A 113 -0.88 2.98 -8.68
C LEU A 113 -2.25 3.08 -8.01
N PHE A 114 -2.31 2.86 -6.70
CA PHE A 114 -3.54 2.98 -5.91
C PHE A 114 -4.18 4.38 -6.06
N LEU A 115 -3.40 5.46 -5.91
CA LEU A 115 -3.94 6.82 -6.06
C LEU A 115 -4.44 7.12 -7.47
N LYS A 116 -3.79 6.55 -8.51
CA LYS A 116 -4.19 6.70 -9.91
C LYS A 116 -5.50 5.97 -10.19
N GLU A 117 -5.62 4.74 -9.71
CA GLU A 117 -6.77 3.86 -9.99
C GLU A 117 -7.88 3.96 -8.93
N PHE A 118 -7.73 4.81 -7.90
CA PHE A 118 -8.67 4.90 -6.78
C PHE A 118 -10.16 5.00 -7.18
N PRO A 119 -10.57 5.82 -8.15
CA PRO A 119 -11.98 5.88 -8.56
C PRO A 119 -12.52 4.54 -9.06
N ARG A 120 -11.70 3.79 -9.82
CA ARG A 120 -12.03 2.47 -10.37
C ARG A 120 -12.05 1.41 -9.27
N ILE A 121 -11.04 1.39 -8.41
CA ILE A 121 -10.99 0.51 -7.23
C ILE A 121 -12.22 0.73 -6.35
N LYS A 122 -12.55 1.99 -6.06
CA LYS A 122 -13.74 2.35 -5.29
C LYS A 122 -15.03 1.85 -5.95
N ASN A 123 -15.11 1.94 -7.28
CA ASN A 123 -16.25 1.40 -8.03
C ASN A 123 -16.38 -0.12 -7.86
N ILE A 124 -15.28 -0.87 -7.96
CA ILE A 124 -15.28 -2.32 -7.72
C ILE A 124 -15.76 -2.64 -6.31
N LEU A 125 -15.17 -2.02 -5.29
CA LEU A 125 -15.52 -2.31 -3.89
C LEU A 125 -17.00 -1.99 -3.60
N LYS A 126 -17.55 -0.93 -4.20
CA LYS A 126 -18.98 -0.60 -4.11
C LYS A 126 -19.87 -1.57 -4.88
N THR A 127 -19.45 -1.99 -6.07
CA THR A 127 -20.20 -2.94 -6.90
C THR A 127 -20.35 -4.30 -6.21
N HIS A 128 -19.37 -4.68 -5.38
CA HIS A 128 -19.37 -5.93 -4.63
C HIS A 128 -19.59 -5.75 -3.12
N GLN A 129 -20.10 -4.59 -2.67
CA GLN A 129 -20.33 -4.31 -1.24
C GLN A 129 -21.24 -5.35 -0.55
N ASP A 130 -22.14 -5.96 -1.31
CA ASP A 130 -23.11 -6.96 -0.86
C ASP A 130 -22.59 -8.41 -0.92
N TYR A 131 -21.33 -8.61 -1.35
CA TYR A 131 -20.72 -9.91 -1.54
C TYR A 131 -19.38 -10.01 -0.78
N GLN A 132 -19.47 -10.22 0.54
CA GLN A 132 -18.30 -10.23 1.44
C GLN A 132 -17.15 -11.18 1.01
N PRO A 133 -17.39 -12.42 0.54
CA PRO A 133 -16.31 -13.32 0.16
C PRO A 133 -15.34 -12.78 -0.89
N ILE A 134 -15.81 -11.99 -1.86
CA ILE A 134 -14.91 -11.37 -2.85
C ILE A 134 -14.17 -10.17 -2.27
N LEU A 135 -14.79 -9.40 -1.36
CA LEU A 135 -14.11 -8.31 -0.67
C LEU A 135 -12.99 -8.85 0.22
N ASP A 136 -13.26 -9.91 0.97
CA ASP A 136 -12.26 -10.59 1.81
C ASP A 136 -11.09 -11.09 0.96
N ASN A 137 -11.37 -11.70 -0.20
CA ASN A 137 -10.35 -12.12 -1.16
C ASN A 137 -9.52 -10.93 -1.68
N ILE A 138 -10.17 -9.82 -2.08
CA ILE A 138 -9.49 -8.59 -2.52
C ILE A 138 -8.57 -8.05 -1.42
N PHE A 139 -9.03 -7.98 -0.17
CA PHE A 139 -8.25 -7.40 0.92
C PHE A 139 -7.12 -8.32 1.39
N HIS A 140 -7.34 -9.63 1.40
CA HIS A 140 -6.30 -10.61 1.68
C HIS A 140 -5.19 -10.54 0.63
N ASN A 141 -5.56 -10.43 -0.64
CA ASN A 141 -4.64 -10.40 -1.78
C ASN A 141 -4.36 -8.98 -2.30
N PHE A 142 -4.47 -7.95 -1.45
CA PHE A 142 -4.55 -6.56 -1.89
C PHE A 142 -3.34 -6.08 -2.71
N ASN A 143 -2.12 -6.51 -2.34
CA ASN A 143 -0.92 -6.19 -3.10
C ASN A 143 -0.97 -6.76 -4.54
N TYR A 144 -1.45 -7.99 -4.70
CA TYR A 144 -1.63 -8.60 -6.01
C TYR A 144 -2.76 -7.93 -6.79
N PHE A 145 -3.86 -7.64 -6.11
CA PHE A 145 -5.02 -6.93 -6.66
C PHE A 145 -4.63 -5.60 -7.30
N ILE A 146 -3.84 -4.76 -6.61
CA ILE A 146 -3.43 -3.46 -7.16
C ILE A 146 -2.47 -3.61 -8.35
N LYS A 147 -1.57 -4.59 -8.32
CA LYS A 147 -0.61 -4.82 -9.42
C LYS A 147 -1.28 -5.32 -10.69
N ASN A 148 -2.31 -6.13 -10.57
CA ASN A 148 -3.03 -6.74 -11.69
C ASN A 148 -4.44 -6.16 -11.87
N PHE A 149 -4.62 -4.90 -11.46
CA PHE A 149 -5.94 -4.30 -11.29
C PHE A 149 -6.78 -4.29 -12.58
N ASP A 150 -6.18 -4.01 -13.73
CA ASP A 150 -6.92 -3.95 -15.00
C ASP A 150 -7.54 -5.30 -15.38
N LEU A 151 -6.80 -6.39 -15.19
CA LEU A 151 -7.27 -7.76 -15.45
C LEU A 151 -8.37 -8.16 -14.48
N ILE A 152 -8.15 -7.89 -13.19
CA ILE A 152 -9.11 -8.24 -12.13
C ILE A 152 -10.38 -7.41 -12.25
N GLU A 153 -10.29 -6.10 -12.53
CA GLU A 153 -11.45 -5.24 -12.73
C GLU A 153 -12.32 -5.77 -13.88
N LYS A 154 -11.71 -6.09 -15.03
CA LYS A 154 -12.42 -6.66 -16.18
C LYS A 154 -13.17 -7.94 -15.81
N TRP A 155 -12.54 -8.81 -15.03
CA TRP A 155 -13.14 -10.06 -14.58
C TRP A 155 -14.29 -9.83 -13.60
N LEU A 156 -14.10 -9.01 -12.56
CA LEU A 156 -15.10 -8.78 -11.53
C LEU A 156 -16.35 -8.05 -12.05
N LEU A 157 -16.20 -7.24 -13.11
CA LEU A 157 -17.31 -6.57 -13.80
C LEU A 157 -17.98 -7.42 -14.88
N SER A 158 -17.50 -8.64 -15.14
CA SER A 158 -18.04 -9.49 -16.21
C SER A 158 -19.37 -10.16 -15.84
N ASP A 159 -20.18 -10.44 -16.86
CA ASP A 159 -21.40 -11.23 -16.69
C ASP A 159 -21.08 -12.67 -16.27
N GLU A 160 -19.95 -13.22 -16.75
CA GLU A 160 -19.48 -14.56 -16.37
C GLU A 160 -19.19 -14.67 -14.86
N PHE A 161 -18.50 -13.68 -14.27
CA PHE A 161 -18.28 -13.65 -12.82
C PHE A 161 -19.60 -13.57 -12.07
N LYS A 162 -20.52 -12.72 -12.56
CA LYS A 162 -21.83 -12.53 -11.92
C LYS A 162 -22.64 -13.82 -11.92
N GLU A 163 -22.76 -14.50 -13.04
CA GLU A 163 -23.52 -15.75 -13.14
C GLU A 163 -22.85 -16.88 -12.34
N LYS A 164 -21.52 -17.00 -12.41
CA LYS A 164 -20.79 -18.09 -11.75
C LYS A 164 -20.70 -17.94 -10.23
N TYR A 165 -20.49 -16.72 -9.73
CA TYR A 165 -20.17 -16.50 -8.32
C TYR A 165 -21.19 -15.62 -7.60
N LYS A 166 -21.61 -14.51 -8.20
CA LYS A 166 -22.42 -13.52 -7.47
C LYS A 166 -23.88 -13.95 -7.30
N LYS A 167 -24.50 -14.53 -8.32
CA LYS A 167 -25.93 -14.91 -8.34
C LYS A 167 -26.28 -15.90 -7.23
N GLU A 168 -25.43 -16.90 -7.01
CA GLU A 168 -25.61 -17.94 -6.00
C GLU A 168 -24.85 -17.66 -4.70
N LYS A 169 -24.21 -16.48 -4.57
CA LYS A 169 -23.36 -16.09 -3.43
C LYS A 169 -22.33 -17.16 -3.06
N HIS A 170 -21.57 -17.61 -4.06
CA HIS A 170 -20.57 -18.65 -3.88
C HIS A 170 -19.59 -18.30 -2.75
N PRO A 171 -19.24 -19.24 -1.84
CA PRO A 171 -18.39 -18.93 -0.68
C PRO A 171 -16.94 -18.60 -1.04
N TYR A 172 -16.46 -19.05 -2.20
CA TYR A 172 -15.08 -18.89 -2.66
C TYR A 172 -15.00 -18.28 -4.07
N PRO A 173 -15.29 -16.98 -4.25
CA PRO A 173 -15.16 -16.33 -5.54
C PRO A 173 -13.70 -16.13 -5.91
N SER A 174 -13.34 -16.56 -7.13
CA SER A 174 -12.01 -16.37 -7.70
C SER A 174 -11.75 -14.92 -8.08
N LEU A 175 -10.55 -14.42 -7.77
CA LEU A 175 -10.11 -13.06 -8.12
C LEU A 175 -9.72 -12.91 -9.60
N LEU A 176 -9.47 -14.02 -10.30
CA LEU A 176 -9.14 -14.07 -11.73
C LEU A 176 -10.12 -14.99 -12.47
N ASP A 177 -10.21 -14.82 -13.79
CA ASP A 177 -11.02 -15.69 -14.64
C ASP A 177 -10.38 -17.07 -14.78
N PRO A 178 -10.99 -18.14 -14.23
CA PRO A 178 -10.41 -19.48 -14.31
C PRO A 178 -10.29 -20.02 -15.74
N LYS A 179 -11.11 -19.56 -16.68
CA LYS A 179 -11.05 -20.01 -18.08
C LYS A 179 -9.80 -19.46 -18.76
N LYS A 180 -9.48 -18.19 -18.53
CA LYS A 180 -8.26 -17.55 -19.06
C LYS A 180 -7.01 -18.15 -18.46
N LEU A 181 -7.05 -18.53 -17.18
CA LEU A 181 -5.90 -19.13 -16.51
C LEU A 181 -5.45 -20.47 -17.10
N ASN A 182 -6.32 -21.16 -17.85
CA ASN A 182 -5.97 -22.40 -18.56
C ASN A 182 -5.27 -22.15 -19.90
N ASP A 183 -5.26 -20.93 -20.42
CA ASP A 183 -4.58 -20.59 -21.67
C ASP A 183 -3.12 -20.20 -21.38
N GLU A 184 -2.18 -21.02 -21.83
CA GLU A 184 -0.74 -20.79 -21.68
C GLU A 184 -0.24 -19.52 -22.38
N ASN A 185 -1.02 -18.98 -23.33
CA ASN A 185 -0.69 -17.74 -24.04
C ASN A 185 -1.10 -16.47 -23.26
N GLU A 186 -1.92 -16.60 -22.21
CA GLU A 186 -2.27 -15.45 -21.37
C GLU A 186 -1.08 -15.05 -20.49
N GLU A 187 -0.95 -13.74 -20.24
CA GLU A 187 0.14 -13.18 -19.42
C GLU A 187 0.17 -13.77 -18.01
N ILE A 188 -1.01 -14.12 -17.49
CA ILE A 188 -1.20 -14.75 -16.19
C ILE A 188 -1.96 -16.06 -16.43
N ASN A 189 -1.39 -17.18 -16.01
CA ASN A 189 -1.95 -18.52 -16.18
C ASN A 189 -1.47 -19.49 -15.07
N TYR A 190 -2.04 -20.69 -14.99
CA TYR A 190 -1.70 -21.64 -13.91
C TYR A 190 -0.23 -22.09 -13.89
N HIS A 191 0.52 -21.93 -14.98
CA HIS A 191 1.95 -22.29 -15.02
C HIS A 191 2.85 -21.23 -14.40
N ASN A 192 2.39 -19.97 -14.31
CA ASN A 192 3.20 -18.86 -13.82
C ASN A 192 2.71 -18.26 -12.48
N ILE A 193 1.56 -18.70 -11.97
CA ILE A 193 1.10 -18.39 -10.62
C ILE A 193 1.61 -19.46 -9.64
N PRO A 194 2.31 -19.09 -8.55
CA PRO A 194 2.63 -20.02 -7.47
C PRO A 194 1.37 -20.66 -6.87
N ALA A 195 1.41 -21.97 -6.58
CA ALA A 195 0.26 -22.70 -6.06
C ALA A 195 -0.32 -22.10 -4.75
N GLU A 196 0.54 -21.59 -3.87
CA GLU A 196 0.13 -20.92 -2.63
C GLU A 196 -0.70 -19.66 -2.92
N LEU A 197 -0.26 -18.84 -3.87
CA LEU A 197 -0.97 -17.63 -4.27
C LEU A 197 -2.28 -17.96 -5.00
N ALA A 198 -2.30 -19.03 -5.81
CA ALA A 198 -3.53 -19.51 -6.44
C ALA A 198 -4.58 -19.94 -5.40
N TRP A 199 -4.14 -20.63 -4.35
CA TRP A 199 -4.98 -21.01 -3.22
C TRP A 199 -5.52 -19.78 -2.47
N GLU A 200 -4.65 -18.81 -2.13
CA GLU A 200 -5.04 -17.58 -1.44
C GLU A 200 -6.06 -16.76 -2.23
N MET A 201 -6.05 -16.83 -3.56
CA MET A 201 -6.98 -16.11 -4.45
C MET A 201 -8.25 -16.89 -4.79
N ASN A 202 -8.49 -18.05 -4.16
CA ASN A 202 -9.61 -18.95 -4.46
C ASN A 202 -9.65 -19.39 -5.94
N LEU A 203 -8.50 -19.60 -6.57
CA LEU A 203 -8.47 -20.14 -7.92
C LEU A 203 -8.83 -21.62 -7.88
N PRO A 204 -9.76 -22.11 -8.73
CA PRO A 204 -10.02 -23.54 -8.81
C PRO A 204 -8.78 -24.26 -9.34
N LEU A 205 -8.53 -25.46 -8.82
CA LEU A 205 -7.44 -26.28 -9.35
C LEU A 205 -7.74 -26.67 -10.81
N PRO A 206 -6.72 -26.70 -11.68
CA PRO A 206 -6.86 -27.10 -13.09
C PRO A 206 -7.27 -28.57 -13.24
#